data_AF-A0A7W5KXP0-F1
#
_entry.id   AF-A0A7W5KXP0-F1
#
_cell.length_a   1.000
_cell.length_b   1.000
_cell.length_c   1.000
_cell.angle_alpha   90.00
_cell.angle_beta   90.00
_cell.angle_gamma   90.00
#
_symmetry.space_group_name_H-M   'P 1'
#
loop_
_entity.id
_entity.type
_entity.pdbx_description
1 polymer ?
#
loop_
_entity_poly.entity_id
_entity_poly.type
_entity_poly.pdbx_seq_one_letter_code
_entity_poly.pdbx_strand_id
1 'polypeptide(L)'
;MQYELISDGEYEALPVDPLKKFVALEQICRRNMTALITNETPGQFDELVRMQYMTIVAAAAEELGIEGLTYQDNSSSVFDNLQEFLRQTSGVVAKIRLRGSSGRDAHSVRLANKTKGIIEHELGKLRNAVNNGDLDDRKRQKLLAKIEEFRTELHKERLAYGAAMAALAILGAGLVGTTSFLADAPDAITTITKLIGQDKEHEEAEQLRLGEPSKPKAISAPAKTSRLPAAREWSDDDIPF
;
A
#
# COMPACT_ATOMS: atom_id res chain seq x y z
N MET A 1 -20.65 -5.84 -28.74
CA MET A 1 -19.33 -5.59 -28.13
C MET A 1 -19.53 -5.58 -26.64
N GLN A 2 -18.86 -6.47 -25.90
CA GLN A 2 -18.82 -6.41 -24.43
C GLN A 2 -17.76 -5.38 -24.09
N TYR A 3 -18.18 -4.25 -23.52
CA TYR A 3 -17.27 -3.22 -23.05
C TYR A 3 -16.87 -3.60 -21.64
N GLU A 4 -15.63 -4.03 -21.51
CA GLU A 4 -15.10 -4.56 -20.26
C GLU A 4 -14.21 -3.50 -19.61
N LEU A 5 -14.46 -3.21 -18.32
CA LEU A 5 -13.69 -2.20 -17.58
C LEU A 5 -12.39 -2.75 -17.00
N ILE A 6 -12.23 -4.07 -16.95
CA ILE A 6 -11.04 -4.76 -16.48
C ILE A 6 -11.05 -6.17 -17.07
N SER A 7 -9.99 -6.53 -17.79
CA SER A 7 -9.88 -7.84 -18.43
C SER A 7 -9.43 -8.95 -17.45
N ASP A 8 -9.69 -10.22 -17.79
CA ASP A 8 -9.21 -11.37 -17.02
C ASP A 8 -7.69 -11.33 -16.78
N GLY A 9 -6.90 -10.96 -17.78
CA GLY A 9 -5.45 -10.83 -17.65
C GLY A 9 -5.03 -9.70 -16.69
N GLU A 10 -5.79 -8.61 -16.63
CA GLU A 10 -5.57 -7.55 -15.64
C GLU A 10 -5.96 -8.00 -14.23
N TYR A 11 -6.99 -8.85 -14.08
CA TYR A 11 -7.34 -9.46 -12.80
C TYR A 11 -6.24 -10.37 -12.25
N GLU A 12 -5.65 -11.21 -13.10
CA GLU A 12 -4.55 -12.10 -12.72
C GLU A 12 -3.29 -11.34 -12.30
N ALA A 13 -3.07 -10.15 -12.86
CA ALA A 13 -1.92 -9.30 -12.56
C ALA A 13 -2.07 -8.45 -11.29
N LEU A 14 -3.24 -8.50 -10.61
CA LEU A 14 -3.47 -7.70 -9.42
C LEU A 14 -2.58 -8.13 -8.23
N PRO A 15 -2.18 -7.20 -7.35
CA PRO A 15 -1.45 -7.52 -6.13
C PRO A 15 -2.19 -8.53 -5.23
N VAL A 16 -1.44 -9.33 -4.47
CA VAL A 16 -2.02 -10.31 -3.53
C VAL A 16 -2.68 -9.61 -2.32
N ASP A 17 -2.06 -8.56 -1.80
CA ASP A 17 -2.56 -7.80 -0.65
C ASP A 17 -3.94 -7.18 -0.93
N PRO A 18 -4.98 -7.42 -0.11
CA PRO A 18 -6.34 -6.96 -0.38
C PRO A 18 -6.47 -5.44 -0.57
N LEU A 19 -5.74 -4.65 0.21
CA LEU A 19 -5.81 -3.19 0.12
C LEU A 19 -5.16 -2.68 -1.17
N LYS A 20 -3.98 -3.20 -1.52
CA LYS A 20 -3.30 -2.87 -2.79
C LYS A 20 -4.07 -3.40 -4.00
N LYS A 21 -4.68 -4.57 -3.88
CA LYS A 21 -5.56 -5.18 -4.90
C LYS A 21 -6.72 -4.25 -5.22
N PHE A 22 -7.42 -3.76 -4.20
CA PHE A 22 -8.51 -2.80 -4.37
C PHE A 22 -8.05 -1.52 -5.07
N VAL A 23 -6.94 -0.92 -4.63
CA VAL A 23 -6.41 0.32 -5.23
C VAL A 23 -6.03 0.13 -6.69
N ALA A 24 -5.41 -1.00 -7.04
CA ALA A 24 -5.03 -1.30 -8.42
C ALA A 24 -6.26 -1.51 -9.31
N LEU A 25 -7.23 -2.30 -8.86
CA LEU A 25 -8.49 -2.55 -9.57
C LEU A 25 -9.26 -1.25 -9.81
N GLU A 26 -9.44 -0.44 -8.78
CA GLU A 26 -10.14 0.85 -8.87
C GLU A 26 -9.51 1.76 -9.93
N GLN A 27 -8.18 1.84 -9.94
CA GLN A 27 -7.43 2.66 -10.89
C GLN A 27 -7.58 2.16 -12.33
N ILE A 28 -7.54 0.84 -12.56
CA ILE A 28 -7.76 0.23 -13.87
C ILE A 28 -9.16 0.54 -14.37
N CYS A 29 -10.19 0.23 -13.57
CA CYS A 29 -11.59 0.47 -13.94
C CYS A 29 -11.87 1.95 -14.20
N ARG A 30 -11.35 2.88 -13.38
CA ARG A 30 -11.53 4.32 -13.57
C ARG A 30 -10.89 4.81 -14.86
N ARG A 31 -9.67 4.36 -15.15
CA ARG A 31 -8.95 4.69 -16.39
C ARG A 31 -9.74 4.22 -17.60
N ASN A 32 -10.19 2.96 -17.58
CA ASN A 32 -10.89 2.35 -18.70
C ASN A 32 -12.28 2.98 -18.91
N MET A 33 -13.02 3.28 -17.83
CA MET A 33 -14.28 4.05 -17.91
C MET A 33 -14.06 5.40 -18.58
N THR A 34 -13.05 6.16 -18.13
CA THR A 34 -12.75 7.49 -18.70
C THR A 34 -12.32 7.40 -20.16
N ALA A 35 -11.65 6.33 -20.56
CA ALA A 35 -11.22 6.11 -21.95
C ALA A 35 -12.39 5.71 -22.88
N LEU A 36 -13.41 5.03 -22.34
CA LEU A 36 -14.58 4.60 -23.11
C LEU A 36 -15.60 5.73 -23.32
N ILE A 37 -15.67 6.69 -22.41
CA ILE A 37 -16.57 7.84 -22.50
C ILE A 37 -15.89 8.94 -23.33
N THR A 38 -16.45 9.27 -24.49
CA THR A 38 -15.93 10.31 -25.39
C THR A 38 -17.01 11.34 -25.71
N ASN A 39 -16.66 12.42 -26.40
CA ASN A 39 -17.67 13.39 -26.86
C ASN A 39 -18.59 12.84 -27.96
N GLU A 40 -18.28 11.66 -28.50
CA GLU A 40 -19.00 11.01 -29.60
C GLU A 40 -19.87 9.84 -29.12
N THR A 41 -19.75 9.43 -27.85
CA THR A 41 -20.54 8.34 -27.31
C THR A 41 -21.96 8.78 -26.96
N PRO A 42 -22.98 7.92 -27.20
CA PRO A 42 -24.35 8.21 -26.77
C PRO A 42 -24.45 8.37 -25.25
N GLY A 43 -25.25 9.32 -24.76
CA GLY A 43 -25.40 9.52 -23.30
C GLY A 43 -25.86 8.28 -22.53
N GLN A 44 -26.72 7.44 -23.13
CA GLN A 44 -27.14 6.16 -22.53
C GLN A 44 -25.98 5.16 -22.41
N PHE A 45 -25.04 5.18 -23.35
CA PHE A 45 -23.85 4.35 -23.28
C PHE A 45 -22.95 4.82 -22.14
N ASP A 46 -22.73 6.13 -22.03
CA ASP A 46 -21.94 6.68 -20.92
C ASP A 46 -22.53 6.31 -19.56
N GLU A 47 -23.85 6.44 -19.39
CA GLU A 47 -24.54 6.05 -18.16
C GLU A 47 -24.30 4.57 -17.82
N LEU A 48 -24.40 3.68 -18.81
CA LEU A 48 -24.13 2.25 -18.63
C LEU A 48 -22.69 2.00 -18.17
N VAL A 49 -21.70 2.62 -18.81
CA VAL A 49 -20.28 2.46 -18.43
C VAL A 49 -20.02 3.01 -17.02
N ARG A 50 -20.64 4.13 -16.65
CA ARG A 50 -20.54 4.71 -15.29
C ARG A 50 -21.15 3.78 -14.23
N MET A 51 -22.33 3.23 -14.48
CA MET A 51 -22.97 2.26 -13.58
C MET A 51 -22.14 0.99 -13.43
N GLN A 52 -21.56 0.49 -14.52
CA GLN A 52 -20.68 -0.68 -14.49
C GLN A 52 -19.43 -0.42 -13.64
N TYR A 53 -18.80 0.76 -13.76
CA TYR A 53 -17.68 1.15 -12.92
C TYR A 53 -18.04 1.15 -11.44
N MET A 54 -19.15 1.82 -11.08
CA MET A 54 -19.61 1.89 -9.69
C MET A 54 -19.92 0.50 -9.12
N THR A 55 -20.56 -0.36 -9.92
CA THR A 55 -20.92 -1.73 -9.53
C THR A 55 -19.68 -2.59 -9.27
N ILE A 56 -18.72 -2.61 -10.20
CA ILE A 56 -17.51 -3.43 -10.09
C ILE A 56 -16.67 -2.99 -8.88
N VAL A 57 -16.46 -1.68 -8.71
CA VAL A 57 -15.66 -1.15 -7.60
C VAL A 57 -16.35 -1.39 -6.25
N ALA A 58 -17.69 -1.27 -6.19
CA ALA A 58 -18.44 -1.56 -4.96
C ALA A 58 -18.37 -3.05 -4.59
N ALA A 59 -18.56 -3.95 -5.56
CA ALA A 59 -18.45 -5.40 -5.34
C ALA A 59 -17.03 -5.80 -4.92
N ALA A 60 -16.00 -5.21 -5.54
CA ALA A 60 -14.60 -5.44 -5.15
C ALA A 60 -14.31 -4.92 -3.74
N ALA A 61 -14.88 -3.78 -3.35
CA ALA A 61 -14.76 -3.27 -1.99
C ALA A 61 -15.39 -4.23 -0.97
N GLU A 62 -16.59 -4.75 -1.26
CA GLU A 62 -17.28 -5.71 -0.40
C GLU A 62 -16.49 -7.01 -0.23
N GLU A 63 -16.06 -7.64 -1.33
CA GLU A 63 -15.29 -8.89 -1.31
C GLU A 63 -13.95 -8.73 -0.57
N LEU A 64 -13.30 -7.57 -0.68
CA LEU A 64 -12.01 -7.30 -0.04
C LEU A 64 -12.15 -6.72 1.38
N GLY A 65 -13.37 -6.60 1.91
CA GLY A 65 -13.63 -6.09 3.26
C GLY A 65 -13.29 -4.60 3.44
N ILE A 66 -13.40 -3.80 2.38
CA ILE A 66 -13.11 -2.37 2.39
C ILE A 66 -14.33 -1.59 2.88
N GLU A 67 -14.26 -1.08 4.11
CA GLU A 67 -15.31 -0.25 4.69
C GLU A 67 -15.35 1.18 4.08
N GLY A 68 -16.54 1.79 4.08
CA GLY A 68 -16.74 3.19 3.71
C GLY A 68 -17.03 3.44 2.23
N LEU A 69 -17.30 2.37 1.48
CA LEU A 69 -17.89 2.43 0.14
C LEU A 69 -19.27 1.81 0.19
N THR A 70 -20.26 2.55 -0.26
CA THR A 70 -21.60 2.00 -0.47
C THR A 70 -22.15 2.60 -1.74
N TYR A 71 -22.41 1.76 -2.73
CA TYR A 71 -23.21 2.18 -3.86
C TYR A 71 -24.66 2.22 -3.41
N GLN A 72 -25.21 3.43 -3.32
CA GLN A 72 -26.64 3.65 -3.14
C GLN A 72 -27.13 4.34 -4.41
N ASP A 73 -28.22 3.84 -4.96
CA ASP A 73 -28.91 4.49 -6.08
C ASP A 73 -30.01 5.38 -5.51
N ASN A 74 -29.61 6.55 -5.04
CA ASN A 74 -30.43 7.44 -4.22
C ASN A 74 -30.51 8.88 -4.76
N SER A 75 -29.90 9.16 -5.91
CA SER A 75 -30.07 10.42 -6.62
C SER A 75 -30.87 10.26 -7.92
N SER A 76 -31.36 11.39 -8.44
CA SER A 76 -32.16 11.44 -9.68
C SER A 76 -31.32 11.22 -10.95
N SER A 77 -29.99 11.13 -10.85
CA SER A 77 -29.08 11.09 -12.00
C SER A 77 -27.87 10.19 -11.74
N VAL A 78 -27.54 9.32 -12.71
CA VAL A 78 -26.34 8.48 -12.69
C VAL A 78 -25.07 9.33 -12.55
N PHE A 79 -25.07 10.55 -13.09
CA PHE A 79 -23.94 11.47 -12.96
C PHE A 79 -23.69 11.90 -11.50
N ASP A 80 -24.76 12.24 -10.77
CA ASP A 80 -24.65 12.66 -9.36
C ASP A 80 -24.22 11.50 -8.47
N ASN A 81 -24.77 10.30 -8.71
CA ASN A 81 -24.33 9.05 -8.07
C ASN A 81 -22.82 8.82 -8.30
N LEU A 82 -22.34 9.02 -9.54
CA LEU A 82 -20.93 8.85 -9.86
C LEU A 82 -20.05 9.86 -9.12
N GLN A 83 -20.43 11.14 -9.07
CA GLN A 83 -19.62 12.15 -8.39
C GLN A 83 -19.44 11.82 -6.90
N GLU A 84 -20.53 11.43 -6.23
CA GLU A 84 -20.47 11.04 -4.83
C GLU A 84 -19.65 9.76 -4.63
N PHE A 85 -19.83 8.77 -5.51
CA PHE A 85 -19.06 7.53 -5.46
C PHE A 85 -17.55 7.77 -5.67
N LEU A 86 -17.17 8.63 -6.64
CA LEU A 86 -15.78 9.02 -6.88
C LEU A 86 -15.19 9.73 -5.66
N ARG A 87 -15.96 10.58 -4.98
CA ARG A 87 -15.54 11.28 -3.76
C ARG A 87 -15.24 10.29 -2.63
N GLN A 88 -16.15 9.34 -2.38
CA GLN A 88 -15.97 8.29 -1.36
C GLN A 88 -14.75 7.41 -1.67
N THR A 89 -14.68 6.93 -2.92
CA THR A 89 -13.60 6.05 -3.42
C THR A 89 -12.24 6.72 -3.29
N SER A 90 -12.13 7.99 -3.69
CA SER A 90 -10.87 8.74 -3.56
C SER A 90 -10.43 8.87 -2.09
N GLY A 91 -11.38 9.08 -1.17
CA GLY A 91 -11.11 9.13 0.27
C GLY A 91 -10.63 7.79 0.83
N VAL A 92 -11.22 6.67 0.40
CA VAL A 92 -10.80 5.32 0.80
C VAL A 92 -9.41 5.00 0.24
N VAL A 93 -9.17 5.24 -1.05
CA VAL A 93 -7.86 5.04 -1.69
C VAL A 93 -6.78 5.87 -0.99
N ALA A 94 -7.07 7.12 -0.64
CA ALA A 94 -6.14 7.96 0.10
C ALA A 94 -5.81 7.37 1.48
N LYS A 95 -6.82 6.91 2.25
CA LYS A 95 -6.60 6.23 3.53
C LYS A 95 -5.76 4.97 3.39
N ILE A 96 -6.00 4.16 2.36
CA ILE A 96 -5.23 2.94 2.08
C ILE A 96 -3.77 3.30 1.78
N ARG A 97 -3.53 4.26 0.89
CA ARG A 97 -2.16 4.70 0.53
C ARG A 97 -1.41 5.24 1.74
N LEU A 98 -2.07 6.04 2.57
CA LEU A 98 -1.50 6.56 3.82
C LEU A 98 -1.19 5.45 4.82
N ARG A 99 -2.06 4.45 4.98
CA ARG A 99 -1.80 3.29 5.84
C ARG A 99 -0.62 2.46 5.33
N GLY A 100 -0.54 2.25 4.01
CA GLY A 100 0.58 1.57 3.36
C GLY A 100 1.91 2.33 3.49
N SER A 101 1.89 3.66 3.50
CA SER A 101 3.09 4.49 3.72
C SER A 101 3.47 4.64 5.19
N SER A 102 2.57 4.33 6.14
CA SER A 102 2.77 4.57 7.58
C SER A 102 3.57 3.48 8.32
N GLY A 103 4.33 2.63 7.63
CA GLY A 103 5.26 1.68 8.27
C GLY A 103 4.65 0.35 8.74
N ARG A 104 3.38 0.07 8.45
CA ARG A 104 2.72 -1.22 8.75
C ARG A 104 3.08 -2.35 7.76
N ASP A 105 4.23 -2.27 7.11
CA ASP A 105 4.69 -3.35 6.23
C ASP A 105 5.35 -4.44 7.10
N ALA A 106 4.63 -5.54 7.30
CA ALA A 106 5.10 -6.69 8.08
C ALA A 106 6.40 -7.28 7.53
N HIS A 107 6.69 -7.09 6.24
CA HIS A 107 7.82 -7.69 5.54
C HIS A 107 9.03 -6.76 5.38
N SER A 108 9.00 -5.58 6.00
CA SER A 108 10.14 -4.65 6.01
C SER A 108 10.31 -3.96 7.35
N VAL A 109 11.52 -3.44 7.58
CA VAL A 109 11.89 -2.70 8.79
C VAL A 109 12.62 -1.41 8.46
N ARG A 110 12.35 -0.36 9.23
CA ARG A 110 13.14 0.86 9.18
C ARG A 110 14.30 0.76 10.17
N LEU A 111 15.49 0.53 9.65
CA LEU A 111 16.68 0.45 10.48
C LEU A 111 17.11 1.81 11.00
N ALA A 112 17.53 1.87 12.26
CA ALA A 112 18.16 3.05 12.83
C ALA A 112 19.51 3.32 12.13
N ASN A 113 19.89 4.60 11.97
CA ASN A 113 21.16 4.97 11.32
C ASN A 113 22.38 4.32 12.00
N LYS A 114 22.34 4.20 13.34
CA LYS A 114 23.37 3.48 14.11
C LYS A 114 23.44 2.00 13.69
N THR A 115 22.29 1.33 13.60
CA THR A 115 22.17 -0.06 13.18
C THR A 115 22.71 -0.26 11.76
N LYS A 116 22.35 0.63 10.82
CA LYS A 116 22.90 0.61 9.44
C LYS A 116 24.42 0.69 9.43
N GLY A 117 25.01 1.58 10.24
CA GLY A 117 26.47 1.71 10.36
C GLY A 117 27.17 0.45 10.89
N ILE A 118 26.55 -0.26 11.85
CA ILE A 118 27.09 -1.53 12.36
C ILE A 118 26.97 -2.62 11.29
N ILE A 119 25.84 -2.71 10.59
CA ILE A 119 25.65 -3.67 9.50
C ILE A 119 26.66 -3.44 8.36
N GLU A 120 26.92 -2.18 7.97
CA GLU A 120 27.97 -1.83 7.01
C GLU A 120 29.35 -2.35 7.44
N HIS A 121 29.68 -2.22 8.72
CA HIS A 121 30.93 -2.74 9.26
C HIS A 121 31.03 -4.28 9.14
N GLU A 122 29.95 -5.00 9.49
CA GLU A 122 29.90 -6.46 9.35
C GLU A 122 29.94 -6.92 7.88
N LEU A 123 29.30 -6.19 6.95
CA LEU A 123 29.43 -6.43 5.50
C LEU A 123 30.88 -6.23 5.03
N GLY A 124 31.60 -5.27 5.60
CA GLY A 124 33.03 -5.07 5.36
C GLY A 124 33.86 -6.30 5.74
N LYS A 125 33.58 -6.92 6.89
CA LYS A 125 34.23 -8.18 7.31
C LYS A 125 33.94 -9.32 6.35
N LEU A 126 32.67 -9.47 5.93
CA LEU A 126 32.27 -10.48 4.95
C LEU A 126 32.98 -10.29 3.60
N ARG A 127 33.10 -9.05 3.13
CA ARG A 127 33.84 -8.73 1.90
C ARG A 127 35.31 -9.12 2.01
N ASN A 128 35.95 -8.82 3.14
CA ASN A 128 37.33 -9.19 3.39
C ASN A 128 37.51 -10.72 3.44
N ALA A 129 36.59 -11.43 4.10
CA ALA A 129 36.59 -12.89 4.14
C ALA A 129 36.45 -13.51 2.73
N VAL A 130 35.55 -12.97 1.90
CA VAL A 130 35.40 -13.42 0.49
C VAL A 130 36.63 -13.10 -0.35
N ASN A 131 37.27 -11.94 -0.16
CA ASN A 131 38.47 -11.58 -0.92
C ASN A 131 39.71 -12.37 -0.52
N ASN A 132 39.86 -12.70 0.76
CA ASN A 132 41.02 -13.43 1.26
C ASN A 132 40.81 -14.96 1.25
N GLY A 133 39.58 -15.41 1.01
CA GLY A 133 39.25 -16.82 0.94
C GLY A 133 39.82 -17.51 -0.31
N ASP A 134 40.15 -18.79 -0.13
CA ASP A 134 40.46 -19.72 -1.22
C ASP A 134 39.17 -20.12 -1.92
N LEU A 135 38.83 -19.36 -2.96
CA LEU A 135 37.59 -19.44 -3.73
C LEU A 135 37.95 -19.31 -5.20
N ASP A 136 37.29 -20.10 -6.04
CA ASP A 136 37.33 -19.88 -7.49
C ASP A 136 36.76 -18.51 -7.85
N ASP A 137 37.24 -17.93 -8.94
CA ASP A 137 36.88 -16.57 -9.35
C ASP A 137 35.38 -16.38 -9.56
N ARG A 138 34.70 -17.41 -10.08
CA ARG A 138 33.26 -17.37 -10.32
C ARG A 138 32.48 -17.30 -9.01
N LYS A 139 32.83 -18.12 -8.02
CA LYS A 139 32.20 -18.11 -6.69
C LYS A 139 32.50 -16.82 -5.94
N ARG A 140 33.74 -16.32 -5.99
CA ARG A 140 34.16 -15.03 -5.40
C ARG A 140 33.31 -13.88 -5.95
N GLN A 141 33.22 -13.75 -7.28
CA GLN A 141 32.42 -12.71 -7.92
C GLN A 141 30.94 -12.79 -7.52
N LYS A 142 30.37 -14.00 -7.48
CA LYS A 142 28.97 -14.20 -7.08
C LYS A 142 28.70 -13.73 -5.64
N LEU A 143 29.60 -14.02 -4.71
CA LEU A 143 29.45 -13.62 -3.31
C LEU A 143 29.63 -12.11 -3.13
N LEU A 144 30.61 -11.51 -3.80
CA LEU A 144 30.78 -10.05 -3.81
C LEU A 144 29.55 -9.34 -4.39
N ALA A 145 28.98 -9.85 -5.47
CA ALA A 145 27.74 -9.32 -6.03
C ALA A 145 26.58 -9.38 -5.03
N LYS A 146 26.47 -10.46 -4.24
CA LYS A 146 25.45 -10.56 -3.19
C LYS A 146 25.68 -9.64 -2.00
N ILE A 147 26.94 -9.33 -1.66
CA ILE A 147 27.25 -8.29 -0.67
C ILE A 147 26.77 -6.92 -1.16
N GLU A 148 27.02 -6.57 -2.43
CA GLU A 148 26.57 -5.28 -2.97
C GLU A 148 25.04 -5.21 -3.15
N GLU A 149 24.38 -6.32 -3.48
CA GLU A 149 22.91 -6.41 -3.51
C GLU A 149 22.32 -6.14 -2.12
N PHE A 150 22.84 -6.79 -1.08
CA PHE A 150 22.42 -6.54 0.30
C PHE A 150 22.71 -5.08 0.70
N ARG A 151 23.87 -4.55 0.33
CA ARG A 151 24.25 -3.16 0.61
C ARG A 151 23.30 -2.15 -0.03
N THR A 152 22.86 -2.42 -1.25
CA THR A 152 21.87 -1.61 -1.96
C THR A 152 20.53 -1.64 -1.23
N GLU A 153 20.10 -2.82 -0.78
CA GLU A 153 18.89 -2.99 0.03
C GLU A 153 18.97 -2.24 1.36
N LEU A 154 20.12 -2.29 2.05
CA LEU A 154 20.37 -1.62 3.34
C LEU A 154 20.16 -0.09 3.28
N HIS A 155 20.47 0.52 2.13
CA HIS A 155 20.36 1.96 1.92
C HIS A 155 18.99 2.42 1.47
N LYS A 156 18.05 1.52 1.22
CA LYS A 156 16.65 1.88 1.02
C LYS A 156 16.07 2.49 2.30
N GLU A 157 14.95 3.20 2.13
CA GLU A 157 14.20 3.77 3.25
C GLU A 157 13.81 2.69 4.27
N ARG A 158 13.35 1.53 3.77
CA ARG A 158 13.05 0.33 4.54
C ARG A 158 13.80 -0.86 3.95
N LEU A 159 14.33 -1.72 4.81
CA LEU A 159 14.98 -2.97 4.44
C LEU A 159 13.90 -4.06 4.26
N ALA A 160 13.80 -4.67 3.08
CA ALA A 160 12.91 -5.82 2.88
C ALA A 160 13.52 -7.13 3.40
N TYR A 161 12.80 -7.88 4.22
CA TYR A 161 13.32 -9.13 4.80
C TYR A 161 13.62 -10.20 3.78
N GLY A 162 12.75 -10.37 2.80
CA GLY A 162 12.92 -11.40 1.77
C GLY A 162 14.25 -11.22 1.04
N ALA A 163 14.55 -9.99 0.61
CA ALA A 163 15.80 -9.66 -0.06
C ALA A 163 17.01 -9.80 0.88
N ALA A 164 16.93 -9.22 2.09
CA ALA A 164 18.02 -9.26 3.06
C ALA A 164 18.38 -10.70 3.48
N MET A 165 17.39 -11.51 3.86
CA MET A 165 17.60 -12.88 4.33
C MET A 165 18.04 -13.81 3.20
N ALA A 166 17.52 -13.64 1.98
CA ALA A 166 17.98 -14.41 0.83
C ALA A 166 19.46 -14.14 0.53
N ALA A 167 19.88 -12.87 0.54
CA ALA A 167 21.27 -12.51 0.34
C ALA A 167 22.18 -13.08 1.47
N LEU A 168 21.79 -12.94 2.74
CA LEU A 168 22.54 -13.53 3.87
C LEU A 168 22.62 -15.05 3.81
N ALA A 169 21.54 -15.74 3.41
CA ALA A 169 21.52 -17.18 3.26
C ALA A 169 22.48 -17.65 2.15
N ILE A 170 22.52 -16.96 1.01
CA ILE A 170 23.45 -17.26 -0.08
C ILE A 170 24.90 -17.00 0.36
N LEU A 171 25.14 -15.92 1.11
CA LEU A 171 26.46 -15.63 1.67
C LEU A 171 26.88 -16.73 2.65
N GLY A 172 26.02 -17.11 3.58
CA GLY A 172 26.28 -18.19 4.53
C GLY A 172 26.60 -19.50 3.81
N ALA A 173 25.72 -19.95 2.91
CA ALA A 173 25.90 -21.19 2.15
C ALA A 173 27.17 -21.18 1.27
N GLY A 174 27.51 -20.03 0.68
CA GLY A 174 28.72 -19.89 -0.13
C GLY A 174 30.01 -19.98 0.69
N LEU A 175 29.94 -19.67 1.98
CA LEU A 175 31.08 -19.71 2.89
C LEU A 175 31.21 -21.07 3.61
N VAL A 176 30.16 -21.90 3.67
CA VAL A 176 30.28 -23.27 4.16
C VAL A 176 31.26 -24.08 3.29
N GLY A 177 32.29 -24.65 3.92
CA GLY A 177 33.24 -25.56 3.27
C GLY A 177 34.58 -24.97 2.85
N THR A 178 34.86 -23.68 3.09
CA THR A 178 36.23 -23.14 2.93
C THR A 178 36.99 -23.24 4.26
N THR A 179 38.01 -24.09 4.29
CA THR A 179 38.54 -24.70 5.51
C THR A 179 39.48 -23.84 6.35
N SER A 180 39.75 -22.58 5.99
CA SER A 180 40.95 -21.91 6.55
C SER A 180 40.83 -20.45 6.99
N PHE A 181 39.70 -19.74 6.83
CA PHE A 181 39.69 -18.28 7.12
C PHE A 181 38.34 -17.68 7.57
N LEU A 182 37.41 -18.47 8.12
CA LEU A 182 36.01 -18.06 8.37
C LEU A 182 35.56 -18.05 9.83
N ALA A 183 36.41 -17.67 10.79
CA ALA A 183 35.93 -17.47 12.16
C ALA A 183 34.88 -16.34 12.21
N ASP A 184 35.13 -15.23 11.53
CA ASP A 184 34.33 -14.01 11.71
C ASP A 184 33.08 -13.95 10.81
N ALA A 185 32.99 -14.78 9.77
CA ALA A 185 31.92 -14.67 8.78
C ALA A 185 30.55 -15.19 9.29
N PRO A 186 30.46 -16.35 9.97
CA PRO A 186 29.23 -16.77 10.62
C PRO A 186 28.76 -15.76 11.69
N ASP A 187 29.71 -15.18 12.44
CA ASP A 187 29.44 -14.19 13.48
C ASP A 187 28.89 -12.88 12.88
N ALA A 188 29.45 -12.42 11.76
CA ALA A 188 28.96 -11.25 11.03
C ALA A 188 27.51 -11.45 10.55
N ILE A 189 27.21 -12.60 9.92
CA ILE A 189 25.84 -12.92 9.45
C ILE A 189 24.85 -12.98 10.62
N THR A 190 25.25 -13.61 11.72
CA THR A 190 24.44 -13.73 12.93
C THR A 190 24.17 -12.35 13.54
N THR A 191 25.20 -11.50 13.61
CA THR A 191 25.09 -10.13 14.12
C THR A 191 24.16 -9.28 13.27
N ILE A 192 24.30 -9.31 11.95
CA ILE A 192 23.41 -8.60 11.02
C ILE A 192 21.96 -9.05 11.21
N THR A 193 21.72 -10.36 11.25
CA THR A 193 20.37 -10.93 11.42
C THR A 193 19.74 -10.50 12.74
N LYS A 194 20.52 -10.53 13.83
CA LYS A 194 20.07 -10.08 15.16
C LYS A 194 19.71 -8.61 15.19
N LEU A 195 20.54 -7.74 14.60
CA LEU A 195 20.29 -6.30 14.56
C LEU A 195 19.03 -5.94 13.78
N ILE A 196 18.80 -6.62 12.66
CA ILE A 196 17.56 -6.48 11.88
C ILE A 196 16.34 -6.87 12.73
N GLY A 197 16.43 -7.99 13.46
CA GLY A 197 15.37 -8.43 14.38
C GLY A 197 15.10 -7.44 15.50
N GLN A 198 16.15 -6.89 16.12
CA GLN A 198 16.00 -5.91 17.21
C GLN A 198 15.32 -4.62 16.76
N ASP A 199 15.70 -4.07 15.60
CA ASP A 199 15.04 -2.88 15.05
C ASP A 199 13.57 -3.17 14.69
N LYS A 200 13.25 -4.41 14.28
CA LYS A 200 11.86 -4.82 14.04
C LYS A 200 11.05 -4.88 15.31
N GLU A 201 11.56 -5.54 16.35
CA GLU A 201 10.89 -5.63 17.65
C GLU A 201 10.64 -4.23 18.21
N HIS A 202 11.61 -3.32 18.07
CA HIS A 202 11.44 -1.93 18.49
C HIS A 202 10.40 -1.17 17.65
N GLU A 203 10.40 -1.38 16.33
CA GLU A 203 9.39 -0.79 15.45
C GLU A 203 7.98 -1.31 15.79
N GLU A 204 7.83 -2.61 16.02
CA GLU A 204 6.56 -3.22 16.43
C GLU A 204 6.09 -2.75 17.81
N ALA A 205 7.01 -2.61 18.77
CA ALA A 205 6.71 -2.06 20.09
C ALA A 205 6.23 -0.61 20.01
N GLU A 206 6.85 0.23 19.18
CA GLU A 206 6.39 1.59 18.94
C GLU A 206 5.02 1.63 18.23
N GLN A 207 4.79 0.73 17.26
CA GLN A 207 3.48 0.60 16.61
C GLN A 207 2.39 0.18 17.61
N LEU A 208 2.70 -0.74 18.52
CA LEU A 208 1.78 -1.17 19.57
C LEU A 208 1.49 -0.02 20.56
N ARG A 209 2.51 0.78 20.91
CA ARG A 209 2.39 1.93 21.81
C ARG A 209 1.52 3.06 21.24
N LEU A 210 1.61 3.30 19.93
CA LEU A 210 0.83 4.34 19.26
C LEU A 210 -0.64 3.96 19.07
N GLY A 211 -0.99 2.68 19.29
CA GLY A 211 -2.35 2.15 19.16
C GLY A 211 -2.84 2.13 17.71
N GLU A 212 -4.00 1.52 17.48
CA GLU A 212 -4.67 1.68 16.19
C GLU A 212 -5.12 3.13 16.03
N PRO A 213 -4.94 3.75 14.85
CA PRO A 213 -5.42 5.12 14.63
C PRO A 213 -6.90 5.17 15.01
N SER A 214 -7.23 6.00 16.01
CA SER A 214 -8.56 6.02 16.59
C SER A 214 -9.59 6.15 15.48
N LYS A 215 -10.59 5.24 15.43
CA LYS A 215 -11.75 5.43 14.55
C LYS A 215 -12.24 6.86 14.80
N PRO A 216 -12.27 7.75 13.80
CA PRO A 216 -12.68 9.13 14.01
C PRO A 216 -14.05 9.10 14.68
N LYS A 217 -14.13 9.63 15.90
CA LYS A 217 -15.40 9.70 16.63
C LYS A 217 -16.36 10.47 15.73
N ALA A 218 -17.41 9.80 15.27
CA ALA A 218 -18.48 10.46 14.55
C ALA A 218 -18.98 11.60 15.44
N ILE A 219 -18.82 12.83 14.98
CA ILE A 219 -19.48 13.98 15.58
C ILE A 219 -20.98 13.66 15.56
N SER A 220 -21.60 13.67 16.75
CA SER A 220 -23.04 13.50 16.89
C SER A 220 -23.74 14.47 15.95
N ALA A 221 -24.67 13.96 15.14
CA ALA A 221 -25.41 14.77 14.18
C ALA A 221 -26.01 16.01 14.89
N PRO A 222 -25.96 17.20 14.26
CA PRO A 222 -26.55 18.40 14.85
C PRO A 222 -28.02 18.12 15.16
N ALA A 223 -28.45 18.46 16.38
CA ALA A 223 -29.82 18.28 16.82
C ALA A 223 -30.74 18.96 15.79
N LYS A 224 -31.71 18.20 15.26
CA LYS A 224 -32.73 18.75 14.36
C LYS A 224 -33.42 19.90 15.08
N THR A 225 -33.14 21.13 14.67
CA THR A 225 -33.90 22.31 15.04
C THR A 225 -35.30 22.15 14.45
N SER A 226 -36.19 21.62 15.28
CA SER A 226 -37.61 21.54 15.00
C SER A 226 -38.18 22.97 14.91
N ARG A 227 -38.93 23.21 13.82
CA ARG A 227 -39.83 24.35 13.52
C ARG A 227 -39.19 25.56 12.83
N LEU A 228 -39.26 25.53 11.50
CA LEU A 228 -39.59 26.74 10.74
C LEU A 228 -41.00 27.22 11.19
N PRO A 229 -41.20 28.51 11.52
CA PRO A 229 -42.55 29.03 11.73
C PRO A 229 -43.33 29.00 10.41
N ALA A 230 -44.60 28.64 10.50
CA ALA A 230 -45.52 28.58 9.37
C ALA A 230 -45.53 29.90 8.58
N ALA A 231 -45.58 29.78 7.26
CA ALA A 231 -45.75 30.91 6.35
C ALA A 231 -46.97 31.73 6.79
N ARG A 232 -46.72 33.02 7.07
CA ARG A 232 -47.76 34.00 7.34
C ARG A 232 -48.43 34.29 6.00
N GLU A 233 -49.69 33.87 5.83
CA GLU A 233 -50.53 34.32 4.71
C GLU A 233 -50.66 35.85 4.79
N TRP A 234 -50.22 36.54 3.74
CA TRP A 234 -50.45 37.98 3.59
C TRP A 234 -51.84 38.14 2.98
N SER A 235 -52.74 38.73 3.76
CA SER A 235 -54.07 39.15 3.30
C SER A 235 -53.93 40.48 2.56
N ASP A 236 -54.55 40.57 1.39
CA ASP A 236 -54.45 41.65 0.38
C ASP A 236 -55.12 42.99 0.80
N ASP A 237 -55.45 43.16 2.08
CA ASP A 237 -56.28 44.27 2.59
C ASP A 237 -55.50 45.36 3.35
N ASP A 238 -54.16 45.31 3.45
CA ASP A 238 -53.34 46.31 4.16
C ASP A 238 -52.43 47.13 3.23
N ILE A 239 -53.02 47.80 2.23
CA ILE A 239 -52.36 48.92 1.51
C ILE A 239 -53.07 50.24 1.89
N PRO A 240 -52.53 51.05 2.82
CA PRO A 240 -53.07 52.38 3.08
C PRO A 240 -52.59 53.38 2.01
N PHE A 241 -53.54 54.20 1.54
CA PHE A 241 -53.33 55.34 0.64
C PHE A 241 -52.41 56.43 1.24
#